data_AF-A0A101HNM1-F1
#
_entry.id   AF-A0A101HNM1-F1
#
_cell.length_a   1.000
_cell.length_b   1.000
_cell.length_c   1.000
_cell.angle_alpha   90.00
_cell.angle_beta   90.00
_cell.angle_gamma   90.00
#
_symmetry.space_group_name_H-M   'P 1'
#
loop_
_entity.id
_entity.type
_entity.pdbx_description
1 polymer ?
#
loop_
_entity_poly.entity_id
_entity_poly.type
_entity_poly.pdbx_seq_one_letter_code
_entity_poly.pdbx_strand_id
1 'polypeptide(L)'
;GYFMVPPETKDQTPYAYTYLDGAIALTSNVKNLEDAKEIIKFCATPEFGTIFAGITYNIPAVVGAEIPPDPLLEEVLDVYNNNASPWVYWVGSVFTTQKPSLYDDVLSPGMQALYAGQLTPEGLSQMAQDAISQWYPPLMNK
;
A
#
# COMPACT_ATOMS: atom_id res chain seq x y z
N GLY A 1 12.08 -6.41 0.34
CA GLY A 1 12.18 -6.42 1.81
C GLY A 1 11.09 -5.55 2.40
N TYR A 2 10.76 -5.75 3.67
CA TYR A 2 9.66 -5.08 4.36
C TYR A 2 10.14 -4.58 5.73
N PHE A 3 9.35 -3.69 6.33
CA PHE A 3 9.54 -3.29 7.72
C PHE A 3 8.28 -3.63 8.51
N MET A 4 8.48 -4.28 9.65
CA MET A 4 7.42 -4.46 10.61
C MET A 4 7.14 -3.12 11.29
N VAL A 5 5.87 -2.74 11.35
CA VAL A 5 5.44 -1.58 12.12
C VAL A 5 5.75 -1.87 13.59
N PRO A 6 6.50 -0.99 14.29
CA PRO A 6 6.80 -1.20 15.70
C PRO A 6 5.49 -1.34 16.50
N PRO A 7 5.36 -2.39 17.33
CA PRO A 7 4.20 -2.53 18.18
C PRO A 7 4.24 -1.49 19.32
N GLU A 8 3.08 -1.13 19.84
CA GLU A 8 2.97 -0.20 20.97
C GLU A 8 3.52 -0.84 22.26
N THR A 9 3.26 -2.13 22.45
CA THR A 9 3.76 -2.91 23.59
C THR A 9 4.54 -4.14 23.13
N LYS A 10 5.42 -4.66 24.01
CA LYS A 10 6.24 -5.84 23.70
C LYS A 10 5.42 -7.11 23.43
N ASP A 11 4.20 -7.16 23.95
CA ASP A 11 3.33 -8.34 23.88
C ASP A 11 2.44 -8.33 22.61
N GLN A 12 2.47 -7.23 21.84
CA GLN A 12 1.73 -7.12 20.59
C GLN A 12 2.53 -7.70 19.41
N THR A 13 1.88 -8.54 18.62
CA THR A 13 2.41 -8.99 17.34
C THR A 13 2.47 -7.81 16.37
N PRO A 14 3.64 -7.50 15.81
CA PRO A 14 3.74 -6.42 14.82
C PRO A 14 3.11 -6.84 13.49
N TYR A 15 2.78 -5.84 12.67
CA TYR A 15 2.22 -6.05 11.34
C TYR A 15 3.15 -5.49 10.25
N ALA A 16 3.16 -6.13 9.09
CA ALA A 16 3.75 -5.56 7.89
C ALA A 16 2.70 -4.73 7.14
N TYR A 17 3.08 -3.54 6.67
CA TYR A 17 2.22 -2.79 5.76
C TYR A 17 2.42 -3.31 4.33
N THR A 18 1.35 -3.82 3.74
CA THR A 18 1.32 -4.34 2.37
C THR A 18 0.23 -3.64 1.58
N TYR A 19 0.45 -3.41 0.30
CA TYR A 19 -0.48 -2.68 -0.55
C TYR A 19 -0.43 -3.18 -1.99
N LEU A 20 -1.53 -2.98 -2.71
CA LEU A 20 -1.59 -3.21 -4.15
C LEU A 20 -1.04 -1.96 -4.85
N ASP A 21 0.14 -2.10 -5.47
CA ASP A 21 0.89 -0.98 -6.05
C ASP A 21 0.37 -0.54 -7.42
N GLY A 22 -0.24 -1.45 -8.18
CA GLY A 22 -0.67 -1.13 -9.53
C GLY A 22 -1.74 -2.07 -10.08
N ALA A 23 -2.47 -1.54 -11.06
CA ALA A 23 -3.40 -2.29 -11.88
C ALA A 23 -3.16 -1.93 -13.36
N ILE A 24 -3.41 -2.90 -14.24
CA ILE A 24 -3.37 -2.68 -15.69
C ILE A 24 -4.79 -2.35 -16.14
N ALA A 25 -4.97 -1.20 -16.78
CA ALA A 25 -6.29 -0.68 -17.16
C ALA A 25 -6.32 -0.17 -18.61
N LEU A 26 -7.53 -0.10 -19.18
CA LEU A 26 -7.78 0.49 -20.48
C LEU A 26 -8.20 1.96 -20.34
N THR A 27 -7.73 2.79 -21.25
CA THR A 27 -8.18 4.18 -21.38
C THR A 27 -9.34 4.30 -22.37
N SER A 28 -10.20 5.30 -22.18
CA SER A 28 -11.39 5.50 -23.02
C SER A 28 -11.10 5.83 -24.48
N ASN A 29 -9.87 6.26 -24.79
CA ASN A 29 -9.42 6.63 -26.14
C ASN A 29 -8.68 5.49 -26.87
N VAL A 30 -8.78 4.25 -26.40
CA VAL A 30 -8.15 3.10 -27.04
C VAL A 30 -8.65 2.95 -28.49
N LYS A 31 -7.70 2.87 -29.44
CA LYS A 31 -8.01 2.80 -30.87
C LYS A 31 -8.41 1.40 -31.33
N ASN A 32 -7.88 0.37 -30.68
CA ASN A 32 -8.15 -1.03 -30.97
C ASN A 32 -8.64 -1.73 -29.70
N LEU A 33 -9.93 -1.60 -29.44
CA LEU A 33 -10.54 -2.06 -28.19
C LEU A 33 -10.51 -3.58 -28.04
N GLU A 34 -10.73 -4.32 -29.12
CA GLU A 34 -10.83 -5.78 -29.06
C GLU A 34 -9.47 -6.42 -28.76
N ASP A 35 -8.41 -6.03 -29.47
CA ASP A 35 -7.07 -6.53 -29.16
C ASP A 35 -6.60 -6.10 -27.77
N ALA A 36 -6.95 -4.88 -27.35
CA ALA A 36 -6.61 -4.41 -26.00
C ALA A 36 -7.33 -5.20 -24.90
N LYS A 37 -8.58 -5.62 -25.12
CA LYS A 37 -9.30 -6.53 -24.20
C LYS A 37 -8.61 -7.88 -24.08
N GLU A 38 -8.11 -8.44 -25.19
CA GLU A 38 -7.37 -9.72 -25.14
C GLU A 38 -6.08 -9.60 -24.32
N ILE A 39 -5.36 -8.48 -24.41
CA ILE A 39 -4.19 -8.21 -23.56
C ILE A 39 -4.59 -8.17 -22.07
N ILE A 40 -5.65 -7.43 -21.72
CA ILE A 40 -6.11 -7.36 -20.31
C ILE A 40 -6.55 -8.73 -19.79
N LYS A 41 -7.24 -9.52 -20.62
CA LYS A 41 -7.62 -10.90 -20.26
C LYS A 41 -6.38 -11.75 -19.98
N PHE A 42 -5.35 -11.67 -20.82
CA PHE A 42 -4.10 -12.36 -20.60
C PHE A 42 -3.43 -11.90 -19.29
N CYS A 43 -3.38 -10.60 -19.01
CA CYS A 43 -2.85 -10.06 -17.76
C CYS A 43 -3.59 -10.55 -16.50
N ALA A 44 -4.83 -11.02 -16.63
CA ALA A 44 -5.61 -11.60 -15.55
C ALA A 44 -5.42 -13.12 -15.37
N THR A 45 -4.51 -13.75 -16.14
CA THR A 45 -4.24 -15.20 -16.06
C THR A 45 -3.12 -15.54 -15.08
N PRO A 46 -3.13 -16.76 -14.50
CA PRO A 46 -1.99 -17.28 -13.75
C PRO A 46 -0.67 -17.26 -14.54
N GLU A 47 -0.73 -17.53 -15.85
CA GLU A 47 0.45 -17.53 -16.73
C GLU A 47 1.14 -16.16 -16.74
N PHE A 48 0.38 -15.08 -16.91
CA PHE A 48 0.93 -13.74 -16.81
C PHE A 48 1.49 -13.46 -15.41
N GLY A 49 0.79 -13.89 -14.36
CA GLY A 49 1.27 -13.76 -12.97
C GLY A 49 2.61 -14.46 -12.74
N THR A 50 2.79 -15.66 -13.27
CA THR A 50 4.05 -16.42 -13.21
C THR A 50 5.17 -15.66 -13.92
N ILE A 51 4.92 -15.17 -15.14
CA ILE A 51 5.89 -14.38 -15.90
C ILE A 51 6.26 -13.10 -15.13
N PHE A 52 5.26 -12.39 -14.63
CA PHE A 52 5.42 -11.14 -13.90
C PHE A 52 6.25 -11.35 -12.63
N ALA A 53 5.89 -12.34 -11.81
CA ALA A 53 6.61 -12.68 -10.58
C ALA A 53 8.04 -13.13 -10.89
N GLY A 54 8.25 -13.95 -11.92
CA GLY A 54 9.58 -14.42 -12.34
C GLY A 54 10.52 -13.31 -12.81
N ILE A 55 10.01 -12.22 -13.35
CA ILE A 55 10.81 -11.07 -13.80
C ILE A 55 11.03 -10.06 -12.67
N THR A 56 9.98 -9.75 -11.92
CA THR A 56 9.96 -8.60 -10.99
C THR A 56 10.15 -8.98 -9.53
N TYR A 57 9.99 -10.25 -9.18
CA TYR A 57 9.90 -10.74 -7.80
C TYR A 57 8.81 -10.02 -6.98
N ASN A 58 7.77 -9.54 -7.65
CA ASN A 58 6.59 -8.98 -6.99
C ASN A 58 5.54 -10.08 -6.78
N ILE A 59 4.77 -9.96 -5.70
CA ILE A 59 3.62 -10.83 -5.45
C ILE A 59 2.55 -10.50 -6.51
N PRO A 60 2.17 -11.43 -7.40
CA PRO A 60 1.18 -11.17 -8.42
C PRO A 60 -0.22 -11.07 -7.80
N ALA A 61 -1.05 -10.16 -8.31
CA ALA A 61 -2.45 -10.01 -7.87
C ALA A 61 -3.35 -11.18 -8.34
N VAL A 62 -2.92 -11.93 -9.34
CA VAL A 62 -3.65 -13.07 -9.90
C VAL A 62 -3.40 -14.33 -9.08
N VAL A 63 -4.48 -15.02 -8.70
CA VAL A 63 -4.41 -16.28 -7.95
C VAL A 63 -3.94 -17.41 -8.87
N GLY A 64 -3.07 -18.29 -8.34
CA GLY A 64 -2.61 -19.50 -9.03
C GLY A 64 -1.33 -19.32 -9.85
N ALA A 65 -0.71 -18.13 -9.82
CA ALA A 65 0.61 -17.92 -10.37
C ALA A 65 1.67 -18.73 -9.60
N GLU A 66 2.67 -19.20 -10.32
CA GLU A 66 3.88 -19.78 -9.73
C GLU A 66 4.81 -18.65 -9.27
N ILE A 67 5.34 -18.79 -8.07
CA ILE A 67 6.26 -17.82 -7.47
C ILE A 67 7.68 -18.33 -7.69
N PRO A 68 8.64 -17.48 -8.15
CA PRO A 68 10.01 -17.92 -8.32
C PRO A 68 10.61 -18.32 -6.95
N PRO A 69 11.47 -19.36 -6.92
CA PRO A 69 12.09 -19.82 -5.68
C PRO A 69 13.17 -18.82 -5.23
N ASP A 70 12.77 -17.88 -4.39
CA ASP A 70 13.64 -16.88 -3.79
C ASP A 70 13.36 -16.79 -2.27
N PRO A 71 14.36 -17.03 -1.40
CA PRO A 71 14.13 -17.08 0.04
C PRO A 71 13.52 -15.79 0.63
N LEU A 72 13.89 -14.63 0.09
CA LEU A 72 13.36 -13.36 0.57
C LEU A 72 11.93 -13.15 0.09
N LEU A 73 11.60 -13.53 -1.14
CA LEU A 73 10.22 -13.48 -1.63
C LEU A 73 9.31 -14.44 -0.88
N GLU A 74 9.79 -15.64 -0.56
CA GLU A 74 9.06 -16.62 0.26
C GLU A 74 8.76 -16.06 1.66
N GLU A 75 9.75 -15.43 2.31
CA GLU A 75 9.57 -14.75 3.61
C GLU A 75 8.56 -13.61 3.51
N VAL A 76 8.67 -12.75 2.49
CA VAL A 76 7.74 -11.63 2.26
C VAL A 76 6.31 -12.15 2.00
N LEU A 77 6.18 -13.25 1.26
CA LEU A 77 4.88 -13.85 0.93
C LEU A 77 4.23 -14.48 2.18
N ASP A 78 5.01 -15.15 3.04
CA ASP A 78 4.51 -15.67 4.32
C ASP A 78 3.99 -14.53 5.21
N VAL A 79 4.77 -13.46 5.34
CA VAL A 79 4.36 -12.28 6.11
C VAL A 79 3.14 -11.59 5.50
N TYR A 80 3.06 -11.47 4.17
CA TYR A 80 1.88 -10.95 3.50
C TYR A 80 0.62 -11.77 3.81
N ASN A 81 0.73 -13.10 3.78
CA ASN A 81 -0.41 -13.99 4.00
C ASN A 81 -0.85 -14.07 5.46
N ASN A 82 0.10 -13.99 6.41
CA ASN A 82 -0.15 -14.31 7.82
C ASN A 82 -0.07 -13.10 8.76
N ASN A 83 0.64 -12.04 8.38
CA ASN A 83 1.00 -10.91 9.25
C ASN A 83 0.86 -9.52 8.57
N ALA A 84 0.12 -9.42 7.47
CA ALA A 84 -0.21 -8.13 6.87
C ALA A 84 -1.17 -7.32 7.75
N SER A 85 -0.94 -6.01 7.83
CA SER A 85 -1.81 -5.07 8.51
C SER A 85 -3.20 -5.04 7.85
N PRO A 86 -4.30 -5.25 8.60
CA PRO A 86 -5.65 -5.01 8.08
C PRO A 86 -5.97 -3.50 7.95
N TRP A 87 -5.12 -2.62 8.47
CA TRP A 87 -5.31 -1.17 8.42
C TRP A 87 -4.45 -0.54 7.33
N VAL A 88 -5.08 0.33 6.54
CA VAL A 88 -4.47 1.02 5.40
C VAL A 88 -4.39 2.52 5.67
N TYR A 89 -3.17 3.07 5.75
CA TYR A 89 -2.96 4.49 6.05
C TYR A 89 -2.55 5.34 4.84
N TRP A 90 -1.99 4.74 3.78
CA TRP A 90 -1.55 5.44 2.57
C TRP A 90 -2.26 4.95 1.29
N VAL A 91 -1.68 3.96 0.60
CA VAL A 91 -2.17 3.49 -0.71
C VAL A 91 -3.55 2.86 -0.54
N GLY A 92 -4.57 3.48 -1.15
CA GLY A 92 -5.96 3.03 -1.04
C GLY A 92 -6.66 3.44 0.26
N SER A 93 -6.03 4.26 1.11
CA SER A 93 -6.67 4.77 2.33
C SER A 93 -7.69 5.86 2.01
N VAL A 94 -8.81 5.88 2.73
CA VAL A 94 -9.76 7.01 2.67
C VAL A 94 -9.09 8.32 3.08
N PHE A 95 -8.06 8.27 3.93
CA PHE A 95 -7.34 9.43 4.47
C PHE A 95 -6.53 10.22 3.44
N THR A 96 -6.41 9.73 2.21
CA THR A 96 -5.69 10.41 1.13
C THR A 96 -6.63 10.90 0.02
N THR A 97 -7.95 10.77 0.20
CA THR A 97 -8.95 11.09 -0.84
C THR A 97 -9.37 12.55 -0.88
N GLN A 98 -9.07 13.32 0.17
CA GLN A 98 -9.41 14.74 0.28
C GLN A 98 -8.20 15.55 0.77
N LYS A 99 -8.36 16.88 0.82
CA LYS A 99 -7.33 17.81 1.29
C LYS A 99 -7.75 18.45 2.63
N PRO A 100 -6.84 18.54 3.61
CA PRO A 100 -5.48 18.00 3.59
C PRO A 100 -5.45 16.46 3.62
N SER A 101 -4.62 15.87 2.75
CA SER A 101 -4.35 14.42 2.66
C SER A 101 -3.42 14.04 3.79
N LEU A 102 -3.74 12.94 4.50
CA LEU A 102 -2.90 12.42 5.57
C LEU A 102 -1.46 12.18 5.09
N TYR A 103 -1.26 11.62 3.90
CA TYR A 103 0.08 11.29 3.45
C TYR A 103 0.82 12.50 2.88
N ASP A 104 0.31 13.07 1.79
CA ASP A 104 1.05 14.07 1.00
C ASP A 104 1.26 15.38 1.77
N ASP A 105 0.23 15.84 2.48
CA ASP A 105 0.24 17.15 3.12
C ASP A 105 0.73 17.08 4.58
N VAL A 106 0.72 15.89 5.21
CA VAL A 106 1.07 15.74 6.63
C VAL A 106 2.22 14.76 6.86
N LEU A 107 2.03 13.46 6.62
CA LEU A 107 3.03 12.46 7.01
C LEU A 107 4.34 12.62 6.23
N SER A 108 4.30 12.83 4.92
CA SER A 108 5.51 12.97 4.11
C SER A 108 6.41 14.15 4.55
N PRO A 109 5.92 15.40 4.63
CA PRO A 109 6.73 16.51 5.15
C PRO A 109 6.98 16.43 6.67
N GLY A 110 6.00 15.94 7.44
CA GLY A 110 6.10 15.85 8.89
C GLY A 110 7.10 14.80 9.36
N MET A 111 7.20 13.65 8.70
CA MET A 111 8.23 12.65 8.98
C MET A 111 9.63 13.18 8.67
N GLN A 112 9.80 13.96 7.59
CA GLN A 112 11.09 14.60 7.30
C GLN A 112 11.50 15.57 8.41
N ALA A 113 10.57 16.39 8.91
CA ALA A 113 10.80 17.28 10.05
C ALA A 113 11.08 16.51 11.34
N LEU A 114 10.36 15.42 11.60
CA LEU A 114 10.56 14.53 12.75
C LEU A 114 11.98 13.95 12.74
N TYR A 115 12.43 13.40 11.61
CA TYR A 115 13.78 12.85 11.47
C TYR A 115 14.87 13.92 11.53
N ALA A 116 14.56 15.16 11.17
CA ALA A 116 15.45 16.30 11.37
C ALA A 116 15.47 16.85 12.81
N GLY A 117 14.68 16.27 13.73
CA GLY A 117 14.54 16.75 15.11
C GLY A 117 13.77 18.07 15.25
N GLN A 118 13.05 18.48 14.20
CA GLN A 118 12.28 19.73 14.14
C GLN A 118 10.81 19.55 14.54
N LEU A 119 10.36 18.30 14.68
CA LEU A 119 9.01 17.92 15.07
C LEU A 119 9.09 16.77 16.08
N THR A 120 8.16 16.70 17.03
CA THR A 120 8.06 15.56 17.95
C THR A 120 7.05 14.53 17.44
N PRO A 121 7.11 13.25 17.88
CA PRO A 121 6.08 12.26 17.55
C PRO A 121 4.67 12.73 17.90
N GLU A 122 4.50 13.39 19.05
CA GLU A 122 3.22 13.95 19.50
C GLU A 122 2.77 15.09 18.58
N GLY A 123 3.69 15.96 18.16
CA GLY A 123 3.41 17.04 17.22
C GLY A 123 2.95 16.51 15.86
N LEU A 124 3.63 15.49 15.32
CA LEU A 124 3.22 14.85 14.07
C LEU A 124 1.83 14.20 14.19
N SER A 125 1.58 13.53 15.32
CA SER A 125 0.29 12.90 15.61
C SER A 125 -0.84 13.93 15.68
N GLN A 126 -0.60 15.08 16.32
CA GLN A 126 -1.58 16.17 16.38
C GLN A 126 -1.84 16.77 15.00
N MET A 127 -0.78 17.01 14.19
CA MET A 127 -0.94 17.50 12.82
C MET A 127 -1.80 16.56 11.97
N ALA A 128 -1.62 15.24 12.11
CA ALA A 128 -2.44 14.25 11.41
C ALA A 128 -3.91 14.32 11.85
N GLN A 129 -4.14 14.42 13.16
CA GLN A 129 -5.48 14.52 13.74
C GLN A 129 -6.21 15.81 13.29
N ASP A 130 -5.52 16.95 13.30
CA ASP A 130 -6.05 18.27 12.90
C ASP A 130 -6.31 18.36 11.39
N ALA A 131 -5.50 17.69 10.58
CA ALA A 131 -5.67 17.66 9.13
C ALA A 131 -6.91 16.86 8.73
N ILE A 132 -7.03 15.64 9.25
CA ILE A 132 -8.11 14.72 8.87
C ILE A 132 -9.46 15.16 9.48
N SER A 133 -9.47 15.78 10.67
CA SER A 133 -10.69 16.27 11.31
C SER A 133 -11.41 17.37 10.54
N GLN A 134 -10.77 17.98 9.53
CA GLN A 134 -11.41 18.99 8.68
C GLN A 134 -12.47 18.41 7.73
N TRP A 135 -12.37 17.12 7.39
CA TRP A 135 -13.20 16.54 6.33
C TRP A 135 -13.61 15.09 6.56
N TYR A 136 -12.97 14.35 7.46
CA TYR A 136 -13.34 12.96 7.73
C TYR A 136 -14.41 12.88 8.81
N PRO A 137 -15.66 12.47 8.49
CA PRO A 137 -16.79 12.62 9.39
C PRO A 137 -16.61 12.01 10.80
N PRO A 138 -15.97 10.84 10.98
CA PRO A 138 -15.72 10.28 12.31
C PRO A 138 -14.82 11.11 13.25
N LEU A 139 -14.07 12.07 12.70
CA LEU A 139 -13.17 12.95 13.43
C LEU A 139 -13.64 14.41 13.47
N MET A 140 -14.66 14.77 12.67
CA MET A 140 -15.30 16.07 12.76
C MET A 140 -16.07 16.16 14.09
N ASN A 141 -15.79 17.17 14.91
CA ASN A 141 -16.40 17.45 16.23
C ASN A 141 -15.85 16.67 17.44
N LYS A 142 -14.61 16.19 17.37
CA LYS A 142 -13.86 15.73 18.55
C LYS A 142 -12.82 16.74 18.97
#